data_AF-A0A945AM15-F1
#
_entry.id   AF-A0A945AM15-F1
#
_cell.length_a   1.000
_cell.length_b   1.000
_cell.length_c   1.000
_cell.angle_alpha   90.00
_cell.angle_beta   90.00
_cell.angle_gamma   90.00
#
_symmetry.space_group_name_H-M   'P 1'
#
loop_
_entity.id
_entity.type
_entity.pdbx_description
1 polymer ?
#
loop_
_entity_poly.entity_id
_entity_poly.type
_entity_poly.pdbx_seq_one_letter_code
_entity_poly.pdbx_strand_id
1 'polypeptide(L)'
;MQVMIGAVGSVTSLVGFPAEALPMALLRPLSGSGAYGVVAATLQDPAIGPDSYVGYLVSTLQGSTETTFYVLAVYFGSVQVRQIRHALAAGLTADLVGIIAATAACYYLYA
;
A
#
# COMPACT_ATOMS: atom_id res chain seq x y z
N MET A 1 10.94 -0.34 11.26
CA MET A 1 10.21 -1.22 10.32
C MET A 1 10.21 -2.68 10.77
N GLN A 2 11.37 -3.31 11.02
CA GLN A 2 11.44 -4.75 11.35
C GLN A 2 10.65 -5.17 12.61
N VAL A 3 10.64 -4.36 13.67
CA VAL A 3 9.83 -4.64 14.89
C VAL A 3 8.32 -4.63 14.59
N MET A 4 7.87 -3.76 13.70
CA MET A 4 6.47 -3.65 13.28
C MET A 4 6.06 -4.79 12.34
N ILE A 5 6.99 -5.21 11.46
CA ILE A 5 6.85 -6.38 10.59
C ILE A 5 6.69 -7.66 11.43
N GLY A 6 7.46 -7.84 12.51
CA GLY A 6 7.34 -9.02 13.38
C GLY A 6 6.02 -9.08 14.16
N ALA A 7 5.57 -7.95 14.72
CA ALA A 7 4.35 -7.90 15.54
C ALA A 7 3.06 -7.98 14.71
N VAL A 8 3.00 -7.29 13.56
CA VAL A 8 1.81 -7.23 12.71
C VAL A 8 1.80 -8.35 11.68
N GLY A 9 2.98 -8.78 11.21
CA GLY A 9 3.15 -9.84 10.22
C GLY A 9 2.55 -11.19 10.61
N SER A 10 2.58 -11.53 11.90
CA SER A 10 2.00 -12.78 12.42
C SER A 10 0.46 -12.82 12.28
N VAL A 11 -0.20 -11.65 12.33
CA VAL A 11 -1.65 -11.53 12.18
C VAL A 11 -2.03 -11.35 10.71
N THR A 12 -1.25 -10.59 9.94
CA THR A 12 -1.55 -10.29 8.54
C THR A 12 -1.26 -11.47 7.62
N SER A 13 -0.26 -12.31 7.94
CA SER A 13 0.04 -13.54 7.18
C SER A 13 -1.10 -14.55 7.23
N LEU A 14 -1.88 -14.59 8.32
CA LEU A 14 -3.09 -15.42 8.41
C LEU A 14 -4.19 -14.99 7.42
N VAL A 15 -4.12 -13.76 6.91
CA VAL A 15 -5.07 -13.18 5.94
C VAL A 15 -4.43 -13.08 4.55
N GLY A 16 -3.30 -13.76 4.31
CA GLY A 16 -2.58 -13.73 3.04
C GLY A 16 -1.82 -12.43 2.77
N PHE A 17 -1.69 -11.52 3.75
CA PHE A 17 -0.92 -10.29 3.60
C PHE A 17 0.50 -10.46 4.21
N PRO A 18 1.54 -10.57 3.37
CA PRO A 18 2.90 -10.85 3.79
C PRO A 18 3.50 -9.61 4.50
N ALA A 19 4.33 -9.86 5.50
CA ALA A 19 4.88 -8.79 6.35
C ALA A 19 5.81 -7.85 5.56
N GLU A 20 6.38 -8.35 4.47
CA GLU A 20 7.21 -7.65 3.50
C GLU A 20 6.42 -6.58 2.72
N ALA A 21 5.10 -6.75 2.56
CA ALA A 21 4.23 -5.76 1.89
C ALA A 21 3.72 -4.66 2.85
N LEU A 22 3.97 -4.79 4.15
CA LEU A 22 3.47 -3.86 5.17
C LEU A 22 4.03 -2.43 5.04
N PRO A 23 5.31 -2.22 4.70
CA PRO A 23 5.83 -0.88 4.40
C PRO A 23 5.10 -0.23 3.22
N MET A 24 4.73 -1.02 2.20
CA MET A 24 4.00 -0.55 1.04
C MET A 24 2.61 -0.03 1.42
N ALA A 25 1.83 -0.82 2.18
CA ALA A 25 0.50 -0.43 2.64
C ALA A 25 0.49 0.85 3.49
N LEU A 26 1.53 1.10 4.28
CA LEU A 26 1.65 2.30 5.11
C LEU A 26 2.14 3.53 4.34
N LEU A 27 3.09 3.35 3.43
CA LEU A 27 3.67 4.45 2.67
C LEU A 27 2.75 4.93 1.54
N ARG A 28 1.92 4.03 0.99
CA ARG A 28 1.11 4.34 -0.18
C ARG A 28 0.16 5.53 0.01
N PRO A 29 -0.62 5.66 1.11
CA PRO A 29 -1.45 6.85 1.34
C PRO A 29 -0.66 8.14 1.56
N LEU A 30 0.61 8.04 1.95
CA LEU A 30 1.47 9.18 2.31
C LEU A 30 2.25 9.72 1.10
N SER A 31 2.82 8.84 0.28
CA SER A 31 3.72 9.23 -0.81
C SER A 31 3.81 8.18 -1.91
N GLY A 32 3.57 8.60 -3.14
CA GLY A 32 3.61 7.72 -4.32
C GLY A 32 5.03 7.39 -4.73
N SER A 33 5.96 8.33 -4.59
CA SER A 33 7.39 8.11 -4.87
C SER A 33 8.04 7.24 -3.79
N GLY A 34 7.65 7.41 -2.53
CA GLY A 34 8.09 6.54 -1.43
C GLY A 34 7.61 5.10 -1.64
N ALA A 35 6.33 4.92 -1.97
CA ALA A 35 5.75 3.63 -2.31
C ALA A 35 6.43 2.98 -3.53
N TYR A 36 6.72 3.77 -4.58
CA TYR A 36 7.45 3.28 -5.75
C TYR A 36 8.87 2.81 -5.39
N GLY A 37 9.55 3.51 -4.48
CA GLY A 37 10.84 3.07 -3.95
C GLY A 37 10.77 1.71 -3.25
N VAL A 38 9.68 1.44 -2.51
CA VAL A 38 9.44 0.12 -1.90
C VAL A 38 9.25 -0.94 -2.97
N VAL A 39 8.39 -0.68 -3.97
CA VAL A 39 8.20 -1.62 -5.09
C VAL A 39 9.53 -1.93 -5.77
N ALA A 40 10.29 -0.90 -6.15
CA ALA A 40 11.58 -1.09 -6.80
C ALA A 40 12.54 -1.93 -5.95
N ALA A 41 12.64 -1.65 -4.65
CA ALA A 41 13.47 -2.43 -3.73
C ALA A 41 13.01 -3.89 -3.61
N THR A 42 11.70 -4.13 -3.52
CA THR A 42 11.13 -5.49 -3.45
C THR A 42 11.38 -6.28 -4.73
N LEU A 43 11.20 -5.68 -5.91
CA LEU A 43 11.39 -6.37 -7.19
C LEU A 43 12.88 -6.61 -7.50
N GLN A 44 13.77 -5.76 -6.98
CA GLN A 44 15.23 -5.91 -7.13
C GLN A 44 15.85 -6.87 -6.11
N ASP A 45 15.14 -7.21 -5.04
CA ASP A 45 15.61 -8.17 -4.03
C ASP A 45 15.70 -9.57 -4.66
N PRO A 46 16.89 -10.20 -4.73
CA PRO A 46 17.06 -11.53 -5.31
C PRO A 46 16.26 -12.63 -4.60
N ALA A 47 15.88 -12.45 -3.33
CA ALA A 47 15.10 -13.42 -2.57
C ALA A 47 13.59 -13.33 -2.83
N ILE A 48 13.11 -12.19 -3.32
CA ILE A 48 11.69 -11.95 -3.61
C ILE A 48 11.47 -11.91 -5.12
N GLY A 49 12.10 -10.97 -5.80
CA GLY A 49 11.97 -10.80 -7.24
C GLY A 49 10.55 -10.45 -7.71
N PRO A 50 10.39 -10.19 -9.03
CA PRO A 50 9.12 -9.74 -9.59
C PRO A 50 8.07 -10.85 -9.71
N ASP A 51 8.48 -12.09 -9.97
CA ASP A 51 7.58 -13.23 -10.16
C ASP A 51 7.24 -13.97 -8.86
N SER A 52 7.22 -13.24 -7.75
CA SER A 52 6.80 -13.75 -6.45
C SER A 52 5.44 -13.19 -6.07
N TYR A 53 4.77 -13.88 -5.14
CA TYR A 53 3.52 -13.41 -4.54
C TYR A 53 3.65 -11.98 -3.99
N VAL A 54 4.75 -11.68 -3.27
CA VAL A 54 5.02 -10.34 -2.74
C VAL A 54 5.23 -9.34 -3.88
N GLY A 55 5.97 -9.70 -4.92
CA GLY A 55 6.17 -8.88 -6.12
C GLY A 55 4.86 -8.50 -6.82
N TYR A 56 3.96 -9.47 -7.02
CA TYR A 56 2.63 -9.22 -7.57
C TYR A 56 1.78 -8.35 -6.65
N LEU A 57 1.82 -8.59 -5.34
CA LEU A 57 1.04 -7.83 -4.37
C LEU A 57 1.49 -6.37 -4.31
N VAL A 58 2.79 -6.09 -4.15
CA VAL A 58 3.27 -4.69 -4.06
C VAL A 58 3.03 -3.93 -5.36
N SER A 59 3.13 -4.60 -6.51
CA SER A 59 2.81 -4.01 -7.82
C SER A 59 1.32 -3.69 -7.95
N THR A 60 0.45 -4.59 -7.47
CA THR A 60 -1.00 -4.38 -7.49
C THR A 60 -1.41 -3.25 -6.54
N LEU A 61 -0.83 -3.19 -5.34
CA LEU A 61 -1.04 -2.09 -4.37
C LEU A 61 -0.61 -0.75 -4.97
N GLN A 62 0.50 -0.70 -5.71
CA GLN A 62 0.98 0.50 -6.38
C GLN A 62 0.02 1.00 -7.46
N GLY A 63 -0.77 0.12 -8.08
CA GLY A 63 -1.78 0.47 -9.08
C GLY A 63 -3.20 0.68 -8.54
N SER A 64 -3.51 0.25 -7.33
CA SER A 64 -4.91 0.14 -6.85
C SER A 64 -5.40 1.31 -6.00
N THR A 65 -4.50 2.08 -5.39
CA THR A 65 -4.87 3.16 -4.45
C THR A 65 -4.14 4.45 -4.75
N GLU A 66 -4.57 5.54 -4.12
CA GLU A 66 -3.97 6.85 -4.29
C GLU A 66 -3.08 7.24 -3.10
N THR A 67 -2.50 8.44 -3.20
CA THR A 67 -1.70 9.05 -2.14
C THR A 67 -2.55 10.05 -1.35
N THR A 68 -3.53 9.55 -0.58
CA THR A 68 -4.56 10.37 0.08
C THR A 68 -4.02 11.64 0.76
N PHE A 69 -2.96 11.54 1.57
CA PHE A 69 -2.41 12.72 2.25
C PHE A 69 -1.72 13.70 1.29
N TYR A 70 -1.07 13.19 0.25
CA TYR A 70 -0.46 14.03 -0.78
C TYR A 70 -1.53 14.76 -1.60
N VAL A 71 -2.60 14.08 -1.99
CA VAL A 71 -3.76 14.68 -2.67
C VAL A 71 -4.38 15.80 -1.82
N LEU A 72 -4.58 15.54 -0.53
CA LEU A 72 -5.12 16.55 0.40
C LEU A 72 -4.18 17.75 0.60
N ALA A 73 -2.86 17.54 0.60
CA ALA A 73 -1.91 18.63 0.80
C ALA A 73 -1.70 19.45 -0.49
N VAL A 74 -1.48 18.78 -1.62
CA VAL A 74 -1.03 19.42 -2.87
C VAL A 74 -2.22 19.79 -3.76
N TYR A 75 -3.15 18.86 -3.98
CA TYR A 75 -4.23 19.08 -4.96
C TYR A 75 -5.32 19.96 -4.36
N PHE A 76 -5.72 19.69 -3.13
CA PHE A 76 -6.68 20.53 -2.42
C PHE A 76 -6.06 21.89 -2.07
N GLY A 77 -4.76 21.91 -1.75
CA GLY A 77 -4.00 23.13 -1.50
C GLY A 77 -3.95 24.08 -2.71
N SER A 78 -3.77 23.56 -3.92
CA SER A 78 -3.65 24.39 -5.15
C SER A 78 -4.94 25.13 -5.51
N VAL A 79 -6.10 24.60 -5.13
CA VAL A 79 -7.42 25.21 -5.31
C VAL A 79 -8.06 25.71 -4.00
N GLN A 80 -7.27 25.80 -2.93
CA GLN A 80 -7.65 26.34 -1.61
C GLN A 80 -8.88 25.68 -0.95
N VAL A 81 -9.06 24.37 -1.15
CA VAL A 81 -10.12 23.62 -0.47
C VAL A 81 -9.80 23.51 1.03
N ARG A 82 -10.70 24.05 1.87
CA ARG A 82 -10.53 24.03 3.34
C ARG A 82 -11.28 22.90 4.04
N GLN A 83 -12.29 22.33 3.39
CA GLN A 83 -13.17 21.31 3.99
C GLN A 83 -12.68 19.90 3.66
N ILE A 84 -11.70 19.40 4.44
CA ILE A 84 -11.03 18.12 4.16
C ILE A 84 -11.64 16.91 4.86
N ARG A 85 -12.48 17.11 5.89
CA ARG A 85 -12.85 16.03 6.83
C ARG A 85 -13.47 14.78 6.16
N HIS A 86 -14.37 14.98 5.20
CA HIS A 86 -15.04 13.87 4.52
C HIS A 86 -14.14 13.25 3.44
N ALA A 87 -13.34 14.08 2.77
CA ALA A 87 -12.39 13.61 1.76
C ALA A 87 -11.30 12.74 2.39
N LEU A 88 -10.80 13.11 3.58
CA LEU A 88 -9.84 12.29 4.32
C LEU A 88 -10.44 10.93 4.71
N ALA A 89 -11.65 10.92 5.28
CA ALA A 89 -12.32 9.68 5.66
C ALA A 89 -12.60 8.79 4.43
N ALA A 90 -13.09 9.37 3.33
CA ALA A 90 -13.34 8.65 2.09
C ALA A 90 -12.05 8.11 1.46
N GLY A 91 -10.98 8.91 1.43
CA GLY A 91 -9.68 8.50 0.87
C GLY A 91 -9.04 7.36 1.66
N LEU A 92 -8.98 7.48 2.99
CA LEU A 92 -8.40 6.42 3.83
C LEU A 92 -9.21 5.13 3.82
N THR A 93 -10.55 5.22 3.72
CA THR A 93 -11.39 4.02 3.58
C THR A 93 -11.23 3.38 2.20
N ALA A 94 -11.12 4.18 1.13
CA ALA A 94 -10.81 3.68 -0.20
C ALA A 94 -9.43 3.00 -0.25
N ASP A 95 -8.40 3.59 0.37
CA ASP A 95 -7.06 3.01 0.46
C ASP A 95 -7.09 1.67 1.21
N LEU A 96 -7.80 1.60 2.34
CA LEU A 96 -7.97 0.36 3.11
C LEU A 96 -8.67 -0.73 2.31
N VAL A 97 -9.78 -0.39 1.64
CA VAL A 97 -10.51 -1.34 0.77
C VAL A 97 -9.63 -1.80 -0.39
N GLY A 98 -8.88 -0.89 -1.00
CA GLY A 98 -7.95 -1.23 -2.09
C GLY A 98 -6.84 -2.18 -1.63
N ILE A 99 -6.29 -1.99 -0.42
CA ILE A 99 -5.32 -2.92 0.17
C ILE A 99 -5.95 -4.30 0.36
N ILE A 100 -7.14 -4.38 0.96
CA ILE A 100 -7.84 -5.65 1.20
C ILE A 100 -8.18 -6.35 -0.12
N ALA A 101 -8.72 -5.62 -1.09
CA ALA A 101 -9.11 -6.15 -2.40
C ALA A 101 -7.90 -6.64 -3.20
N ALA A 102 -6.81 -5.87 -3.22
CA ALA A 102 -5.56 -6.28 -3.87
C ALA A 102 -5.00 -7.55 -3.23
N THR A 103 -5.01 -7.64 -1.90
CA THR A 103 -4.59 -8.85 -1.17
C THR A 103 -5.45 -10.04 -1.54
N ALA A 104 -6.78 -9.90 -1.49
CA ALA A 104 -7.70 -10.99 -1.81
C ALA A 104 -7.56 -11.45 -3.27
N ALA A 105 -7.43 -10.52 -4.21
CA ALA A 105 -7.26 -10.83 -5.63
C ALA A 105 -5.91 -11.52 -5.90
N CYS A 106 -4.81 -11.00 -5.35
CA CYS A 106 -3.49 -11.62 -5.50
C CYS A 106 -3.46 -13.00 -4.84
N TYR A 107 -4.06 -13.16 -3.66
CA TYR A 107 -4.15 -14.45 -2.97
C TYR A 107 -4.94 -15.45 -3.80
N TYR A 108 -6.08 -15.06 -4.36
CA TYR A 108 -6.89 -15.96 -5.20
C TYR A 108 -6.18 -16.39 -6.51
N LEU A 109 -5.37 -15.51 -7.09
CA LEU A 109 -4.73 -15.77 -8.39
C LEU A 109 -3.34 -16.40 -8.29
N TYR A 110 -2.60 -16.15 -7.21
CA TYR A 110 -1.16 -16.42 -7.11
C TYR A 110 -0.73 -17.15 -5.84
N ALA A 111 -1.63 -17.49 -4.92
CA ALA A 111 -1.36 -18.34 -3.75
C ALA A 111 -1.90 -19.77 -3.96
#